data_AF-A0A9J6CVR7-F1
#
_entry.id   AF-A0A9J6CVR7-F1
#
_cell.length_a   1.000
_cell.length_b   1.000
_cell.length_c   1.000
_cell.angle_alpha   90.00
_cell.angle_beta   90.00
_cell.angle_gamma   90.00
#
_symmetry.space_group_name_H-M   'P 1'
#
loop_
_entity.id
_entity.type
_entity.pdbx_description
1 polymer ?
#
loop_
_entity_poly.entity_id
_entity_poly.type
_entity_poly.pdbx_seq_one_letter_code
_entity_poly.pdbx_strand_id
1 'polypeptide(L)'
;MEDDASLGELEEKINLLTLKEDSLKELDREIEIGVEDDALEEEIACSENYKEKINVARTKVQLMLRELSCTNAASGLCIRHAVLPLEDPIIRGLRSQYQIGDPVNLTCSYGPSKPNASLTWYINDRKVPTGSEEVVENGHFVDAETLWHAHSRVSFVAQASHFWHGTMEVRCASHSALPYFVSSEELTIRDYGRIVDVSGPRINGPRLEGARDYYSLGNVIDLSCRADATSHELKWHMNDREAPDSYVSTTSNGHGAATLRLNFRLAEQHFNKGELRLKCVSRQLREFTAASELRVPVSDKRHSSGLQVYFARANGSIQNEDFRWVALLFLVVLVAST
;
A
#
# COMPACT_ATOMS: atom_id res chain seq x y z
N MET A 1 -6.45 -35.16 -27.21
CA MET A 1 -5.43 -34.40 -27.95
C MET A 1 -4.94 -33.38 -26.95
N GLU A 2 -3.90 -33.79 -26.22
CA GLU A 2 -3.34 -33.10 -25.06
C GLU A 2 -2.50 -31.90 -25.54
N ASP A 3 -2.69 -30.74 -24.92
CA ASP A 3 -1.83 -29.57 -25.06
C ASP A 3 -0.52 -29.86 -24.29
N ASP A 4 0.46 -30.40 -25.00
CA ASP A 4 1.81 -30.59 -24.49
C ASP A 4 2.52 -29.22 -24.53
N ALA A 5 2.54 -28.52 -23.39
CA ALA A 5 3.31 -27.29 -23.25
C ALA A 5 4.78 -27.60 -23.54
N SER A 6 5.40 -26.86 -24.47
CA SER A 6 6.77 -27.18 -24.90
C SER A 6 7.73 -27.15 -23.71
N LEU A 7 8.65 -28.11 -23.64
CA LEU A 7 9.63 -28.26 -22.54
C LEU A 7 10.34 -26.94 -22.20
N GLY A 8 10.62 -26.11 -23.20
CA GLY A 8 11.24 -24.79 -23.01
C GLY A 8 10.34 -23.75 -22.33
N GLU A 9 9.03 -23.81 -22.53
CA GLU A 9 8.08 -22.90 -21.87
C GLU A 9 7.91 -23.24 -20.36
N LEU A 10 7.98 -24.53 -20.02
CA LEU A 10 7.97 -24.98 -18.64
C LEU A 10 9.26 -24.62 -17.90
N GLU A 11 10.41 -24.72 -18.58
CA GLU A 11 11.72 -24.35 -18.05
C GLU A 11 11.83 -22.83 -17.81
N GLU A 12 11.28 -22.01 -18.72
CA GLU A 12 11.16 -20.56 -18.53
C GLU A 12 10.27 -20.21 -17.33
N LYS A 13 9.12 -20.88 -17.19
CA LYS A 13 8.21 -20.69 -16.03
C LYS A 13 8.85 -21.11 -14.71
N ILE A 14 9.64 -22.19 -14.68
CA ILE A 14 10.40 -22.61 -13.49
C ILE A 14 11.43 -21.54 -13.11
N ASN A 15 12.21 -21.04 -14.07
CA ASN A 15 13.20 -19.99 -13.78
C ASN A 15 12.55 -18.70 -13.25
N LEU A 16 11.39 -18.31 -13.81
CA LEU A 16 10.61 -17.16 -13.34
C LEU A 16 10.05 -17.36 -11.92
N LEU A 17 9.59 -18.58 -11.61
CA LEU A 17 9.14 -18.93 -10.27
C LEU A 17 10.29 -18.94 -9.26
N THR A 18 11.47 -19.39 -9.67
CA THR A 18 12.67 -19.40 -8.81
C THR A 18 13.11 -17.96 -8.49
N LEU A 19 13.09 -17.08 -9.49
CA LEU A 19 13.39 -15.65 -9.32
C LEU A 19 12.37 -14.95 -8.39
N LYS A 20 11.07 -15.29 -8.54
CA LYS A 20 10.03 -14.80 -7.64
C LYS A 20 10.22 -15.33 -6.22
N GLU A 21 10.55 -16.62 -6.06
CA GLU A 21 10.82 -17.23 -4.76
C GLU A 21 12.00 -16.54 -4.05
N ASP A 22 13.09 -16.27 -4.76
CA ASP A 22 14.25 -15.57 -4.19
C ASP A 22 13.93 -14.11 -3.83
N SER A 23 13.16 -13.40 -4.67
CA SER A 23 12.70 -12.04 -4.35
C SER A 23 11.79 -11.99 -3.13
N LEU A 24 10.95 -13.03 -2.95
CA LEU A 24 10.08 -13.17 -1.78
C LEU A 24 10.89 -13.53 -0.53
N LYS A 25 11.92 -14.39 -0.64
CA LYS A 25 12.83 -14.71 0.48
C LYS A 25 13.63 -13.50 0.94
N GLU A 26 14.08 -12.64 0.03
CA GLU A 26 14.78 -11.40 0.39
C GLU A 26 13.84 -10.44 1.13
N LEU A 27 12.59 -10.31 0.65
CA LEU A 27 11.58 -9.48 1.33
C LEU A 27 11.22 -10.05 2.72
N ASP A 28 11.07 -11.37 2.86
CA ASP A 28 10.82 -12.03 4.14
C ASP A 28 12.01 -11.77 5.11
N ARG A 29 13.25 -11.87 4.63
CA ARG A 29 14.45 -11.57 5.42
C ARG A 29 14.51 -10.10 5.86
N GLU A 30 14.13 -9.17 5.00
CA GLU A 30 14.03 -7.75 5.34
C GLU A 30 12.95 -7.47 6.41
N ILE A 31 11.85 -8.22 6.41
CA ILE A 31 10.78 -8.14 7.42
C ILE A 31 11.26 -8.74 8.76
N GLU A 32 11.90 -9.90 8.72
CA GLU A 32 12.39 -10.64 9.90
C GLU A 32 13.45 -9.83 10.67
N ILE A 33 14.39 -9.19 9.96
CA ILE A 33 15.39 -8.28 10.56
C ILE A 33 14.74 -7.07 11.27
N GLY A 34 13.53 -6.68 10.86
CA GLY A 34 12.80 -5.56 11.45
C GLY A 34 11.98 -5.91 12.70
N VAL A 35 11.78 -7.21 13.00
CA VAL A 35 10.85 -7.68 14.03
C VAL A 35 11.47 -8.85 14.84
N GLU A 36 12.53 -8.57 15.61
CA GLU A 36 13.25 -9.52 16.48
C GLU A 36 12.45 -9.96 17.73
N ASP A 37 11.25 -10.53 17.57
CA ASP A 37 10.51 -11.16 18.66
C ASP A 37 10.44 -12.67 18.45
N ASP A 38 11.11 -13.45 19.30
CA ASP A 38 11.17 -14.93 19.24
C ASP A 38 9.76 -15.58 19.15
N ALA A 39 8.75 -14.94 19.75
CA ALA A 39 7.38 -15.43 19.69
C ALA A 39 6.76 -15.26 18.29
N LEU A 40 7.22 -14.30 17.48
CA LEU A 40 6.75 -14.06 16.11
C LEU A 40 7.28 -15.13 15.15
N GLU A 41 8.56 -15.48 15.28
CA GLU A 41 9.21 -16.50 14.44
C GLU A 41 8.51 -17.86 14.60
N GLU A 42 8.15 -18.26 15.82
CA GLU A 42 7.44 -19.53 16.07
C GLU A 42 6.03 -19.57 15.45
N GLU A 43 5.27 -18.47 15.49
CA GLU A 43 3.93 -18.38 14.92
C GLU A 43 3.95 -18.35 13.38
N ILE A 44 4.92 -17.66 12.77
CA ILE A 44 5.14 -17.66 11.32
C ILE A 44 5.60 -19.04 10.84
N ALA A 45 6.49 -19.69 11.59
CA ALA A 45 7.01 -21.02 11.27
C ALA A 45 5.91 -22.10 11.26
N CYS A 46 4.87 -21.94 12.09
CA CYS A 46 3.74 -22.87 12.15
C CYS A 46 2.69 -22.66 11.05
N SER A 47 2.79 -21.63 10.22
CA SER A 47 1.82 -21.34 9.16
C SER A 47 2.21 -22.02 7.84
N GLU A 48 1.31 -22.84 7.28
CA GLU A 48 1.59 -23.63 6.07
C GLU A 48 1.40 -22.86 4.74
N ASN A 49 0.83 -21.65 4.77
CA ASN A 49 0.46 -20.90 3.56
C ASN A 49 1.01 -19.46 3.57
N TYR A 50 1.58 -19.00 2.45
CA TYR A 50 2.12 -17.63 2.28
C TYR A 50 1.12 -16.51 2.63
N LYS A 51 -0.15 -16.65 2.22
CA LYS A 51 -1.21 -15.69 2.59
C LYS A 51 -1.46 -15.65 4.09
N GLU A 52 -1.29 -16.78 4.76
CA GLU A 52 -1.49 -16.92 6.20
C GLU A 52 -0.27 -16.44 6.99
N LYS A 53 0.96 -16.69 6.52
CA LYS A 53 2.20 -16.08 7.02
C LYS A 53 2.15 -14.56 6.98
N ILE A 54 1.75 -13.99 5.85
CA ILE A 54 1.55 -12.53 5.71
C ILE A 54 0.52 -12.03 6.72
N ASN A 55 -0.60 -12.75 6.89
CA ASN A 55 -1.64 -12.33 7.83
C ASN A 55 -1.15 -12.39 9.29
N VAL A 56 -0.42 -13.44 9.68
CA VAL A 56 0.16 -13.58 11.02
C VAL A 56 1.17 -12.46 11.29
N ALA A 57 2.13 -12.26 10.40
CA ALA A 57 3.12 -11.19 10.49
C ALA A 57 2.44 -9.82 10.57
N ARG A 58 1.45 -9.56 9.71
CA ARG A 58 0.67 -8.32 9.71
C ARG A 58 -0.08 -8.10 11.03
N THR A 59 -0.81 -9.11 11.53
CA THR A 59 -1.57 -9.00 12.77
C THR A 59 -0.66 -8.73 13.98
N LYS A 60 0.51 -9.35 14.02
CA LYS A 60 1.46 -9.14 15.12
C LYS A 60 2.16 -7.79 15.06
N VAL A 61 2.58 -7.35 13.87
CA VAL A 61 3.06 -5.97 13.65
C VAL A 61 2.00 -4.95 14.01
N GLN A 62 0.72 -5.21 13.70
CA GLN A 62 -0.40 -4.38 14.17
C GLN A 62 -0.46 -4.37 15.71
N LEU A 63 -0.38 -5.53 16.38
CA LEU A 63 -0.36 -5.58 17.85
C LEU A 63 0.82 -4.80 18.45
N MET A 64 2.04 -4.95 17.91
CA MET A 64 3.22 -4.19 18.34
C MET A 64 3.04 -2.68 18.12
N LEU A 65 2.47 -2.26 16.99
CA LEU A 65 2.12 -0.85 16.73
C LEU A 65 1.05 -0.31 17.69
N ARG A 66 0.17 -1.18 18.21
CA ARG A 66 -0.84 -0.83 19.22
C ARG A 66 -0.18 -0.62 20.59
N GLU A 67 0.82 -1.41 20.95
CA GLU A 67 1.59 -1.26 22.19
C GLU A 67 2.52 -0.04 22.17
N LEU A 68 3.02 0.33 20.99
CA LEU A 68 3.78 1.57 20.75
C LEU A 68 2.91 2.84 20.77
N SER A 69 1.59 2.71 20.95
CA SER A 69 0.71 3.87 21.06
C SER A 69 0.82 4.54 22.44
N CYS A 70 1.51 5.69 22.45
CA CYS A 70 1.53 6.70 23.50
C CYS A 70 1.92 6.24 24.91
N THR A 71 3.23 6.11 25.15
CA THR A 71 3.82 6.57 26.41
C THR A 71 4.77 7.74 26.12
N ASN A 72 4.40 8.91 26.64
CA ASN A 72 5.13 10.20 26.65
C ASN A 72 5.23 10.99 25.33
N ALA A 73 4.50 12.12 25.32
CA ALA A 73 4.53 13.20 24.34
C ALA A 73 5.86 14.02 24.29
N ALA A 74 6.98 13.45 24.74
CA ALA A 74 8.27 14.15 24.82
C ALA A 74 9.23 13.81 23.66
N SER A 75 8.99 12.70 22.96
CA SER A 75 9.70 12.33 21.73
C SER A 75 8.68 12.38 20.60
N GLY A 76 8.82 13.30 19.65
CA GLY A 76 7.82 13.64 18.62
C GLY A 76 7.46 12.54 17.60
N LEU A 77 7.52 11.26 17.97
CA LEU A 77 7.14 10.13 17.14
C LEU A 77 5.92 9.42 17.74
N CYS A 78 4.76 10.06 17.71
CA CYS A 78 3.49 9.35 17.83
C CYS A 78 3.23 8.62 16.49
N ILE A 79 3.61 7.36 16.39
CA ILE A 79 3.22 6.52 15.25
C ILE A 79 1.70 6.33 15.36
N ARG A 80 0.93 7.01 14.52
CA ARG A 80 -0.51 6.77 14.40
C ARG A 80 -0.66 5.38 13.79
N HIS A 81 -1.12 4.42 14.57
CA HIS A 81 -1.38 3.05 14.12
C HIS A 81 -2.24 3.08 12.83
N ALA A 82 -1.63 2.68 11.72
CA ALA A 82 -2.29 2.54 10.43
C ALA A 82 -2.97 1.17 10.36
N VAL A 83 -4.23 1.13 9.95
CA VAL A 83 -4.97 -0.11 9.77
C VAL A 83 -5.25 -0.26 8.29
N LEU A 84 -4.44 -1.09 7.63
CA LEU A 84 -4.69 -1.52 6.26
C LEU A 84 -5.68 -2.68 6.30
N PRO A 85 -6.83 -2.59 5.62
CA PRO A 85 -7.79 -3.69 5.58
C PRO A 85 -7.21 -4.89 4.84
N LEU A 86 -7.55 -6.10 5.33
CA LEU A 86 -7.01 -7.37 4.84
C LEU A 86 -7.71 -7.87 3.57
N GLU A 87 -8.89 -7.35 3.26
CA GLU A 87 -9.78 -7.85 2.21
C GLU A 87 -10.09 -6.78 1.16
N ASP A 88 -10.38 -7.23 -0.06
CA ASP A 88 -10.84 -6.39 -1.14
C ASP A 88 -12.24 -5.81 -0.87
N PRO A 89 -12.62 -4.69 -1.52
CA PRO A 89 -13.95 -4.11 -1.38
C PRO A 89 -15.05 -5.09 -1.76
N ILE A 90 -16.11 -5.20 -0.97
CA ILE A 90 -17.19 -6.17 -1.24
C ILE A 90 -18.29 -5.51 -2.06
N ILE A 91 -18.57 -6.05 -3.25
CA ILE A 91 -19.67 -5.61 -4.12
C ILE A 91 -20.94 -6.44 -3.83
N ARG A 92 -22.07 -5.76 -3.60
CA ARG A 92 -23.40 -6.34 -3.36
C ARG A 92 -24.43 -5.77 -4.33
N GLY A 93 -25.50 -6.53 -4.58
CA GLY A 93 -26.63 -6.12 -5.42
C GLY A 93 -26.55 -6.56 -6.88
N LEU A 94 -25.45 -7.23 -7.28
CA LEU A 94 -25.29 -7.75 -8.63
C LEU A 94 -26.17 -8.99 -8.84
N ARG A 95 -26.97 -8.98 -9.91
CA ARG A 95 -27.78 -10.14 -10.33
C ARG A 95 -26.93 -11.11 -11.16
N SER A 96 -27.40 -12.35 -11.32
CA SER A 96 -26.74 -13.36 -12.16
C SER A 96 -26.81 -13.04 -13.66
N GLN A 97 -27.76 -12.21 -14.09
CA GLN A 97 -27.91 -11.73 -15.47
C GLN A 97 -28.76 -10.46 -15.50
N TYR A 98 -28.60 -9.65 -16.55
CA TYR A 98 -29.40 -8.43 -16.79
C TYR A 98 -29.93 -8.37 -18.23
N GLN A 99 -31.10 -7.77 -18.42
CA GLN A 99 -31.62 -7.38 -19.73
C GLN A 99 -31.27 -5.92 -20.02
N ILE A 100 -31.16 -5.58 -21.30
CA ILE A 100 -31.06 -4.18 -21.71
C ILE A 100 -32.31 -3.44 -21.22
N GLY A 101 -32.13 -2.33 -20.51
CA GLY A 101 -33.17 -1.56 -19.85
C GLY A 101 -33.34 -1.88 -18.36
N ASP A 102 -32.70 -2.94 -17.83
CA ASP A 102 -32.81 -3.26 -16.41
C ASP A 102 -32.08 -2.22 -15.54
N PRO A 103 -32.67 -1.83 -14.39
CA PRO A 103 -31.97 -1.01 -13.41
C PRO A 103 -30.90 -1.84 -12.69
N VAL A 104 -29.69 -1.31 -12.66
CA VAL A 104 -28.54 -1.84 -11.92
C VAL A 104 -28.31 -0.93 -10.72
N ASN A 105 -28.27 -1.51 -9.52
CA ASN A 105 -27.97 -0.79 -8.27
C ASN A 105 -27.04 -1.64 -7.43
N LEU A 106 -25.80 -1.18 -7.31
CA LEU A 106 -24.73 -1.91 -6.65
C LEU A 106 -24.21 -1.10 -5.49
N THR A 107 -23.87 -1.78 -4.40
CA THR A 107 -23.23 -1.19 -3.23
C THR A 107 -21.88 -1.85 -3.03
N CYS A 108 -20.85 -1.04 -2.89
CA CYS A 108 -19.50 -1.45 -2.55
C CYS A 108 -19.20 -1.00 -1.13
N SER A 109 -18.61 -1.88 -0.32
CA SER A 109 -18.22 -1.60 1.07
C SER A 109 -16.77 -1.98 1.32
N TYR A 110 -16.02 -1.14 2.04
CA TYR A 110 -14.61 -1.36 2.34
C TYR A 110 -14.25 -0.81 3.72
N GLY A 111 -13.49 -1.57 4.49
CA GLY A 111 -13.14 -1.26 5.89
C GLY A 111 -13.25 -2.50 6.77
N PRO A 112 -12.83 -2.41 8.05
CA PRO A 112 -12.30 -1.23 8.75
C PRO A 112 -10.93 -0.79 8.23
N SER A 113 -10.70 0.52 8.12
CA SER A 113 -9.43 1.07 7.61
C SER A 113 -9.03 2.39 8.30
N LYS A 114 -7.73 2.66 8.34
CA LYS A 114 -7.17 3.93 8.82
C LYS A 114 -5.89 4.22 8.03
N PRO A 115 -5.90 5.20 7.11
CA PRO A 115 -6.86 6.29 6.95
C PRO A 115 -8.10 5.86 6.17
N ASN A 116 -9.10 6.76 6.05
CA ASN A 116 -10.26 6.51 5.21
C ASN A 116 -9.85 6.23 3.76
N ALA A 117 -10.56 5.31 3.11
CA ALA A 117 -10.40 5.04 1.69
C ALA A 117 -11.50 5.73 0.86
N SER A 118 -11.13 6.17 -0.33
CA SER A 118 -12.09 6.58 -1.34
C SER A 118 -12.43 5.38 -2.22
N LEU A 119 -13.70 5.25 -2.62
CA LEU A 119 -14.17 4.18 -3.50
C LEU A 119 -14.47 4.72 -4.88
N THR A 120 -14.01 4.02 -5.91
CA THR A 120 -14.22 4.37 -7.32
C THR A 120 -14.80 3.19 -8.08
N TRP A 121 -15.87 3.43 -8.83
CA TRP A 121 -16.48 2.45 -9.73
C TRP A 121 -15.88 2.54 -11.13
N TYR A 122 -15.71 1.37 -11.73
CA TYR A 122 -15.41 1.21 -13.14
C TYR A 122 -16.43 0.24 -13.73
N ILE A 123 -16.99 0.60 -14.88
CA ILE A 123 -17.78 -0.31 -15.69
C ILE A 123 -16.94 -0.54 -16.93
N ASN A 124 -16.59 -1.79 -17.20
CA ASN A 124 -15.93 -2.14 -18.46
C ASN A 124 -14.62 -1.34 -18.62
N ASP A 125 -13.78 -1.37 -17.58
CA ASP A 125 -12.52 -0.61 -17.41
C ASP A 125 -12.60 0.92 -17.50
N ARG A 126 -13.80 1.48 -17.69
CA ARG A 126 -14.01 2.93 -17.70
C ARG A 126 -14.48 3.41 -16.35
N LYS A 127 -13.73 4.36 -15.78
CA LYS A 127 -14.09 5.04 -14.55
C LYS A 127 -15.43 5.75 -14.74
N VAL A 128 -16.37 5.49 -13.83
CA VAL A 128 -17.67 6.17 -13.80
C VAL A 128 -17.45 7.61 -13.32
N PRO A 129 -17.66 8.64 -14.16
CA PRO A 129 -17.45 10.04 -13.77
C PRO A 129 -18.52 10.54 -12.79
N THR A 130 -18.19 11.57 -12.01
CA THR A 130 -19.19 12.28 -11.21
C THR A 130 -20.10 13.09 -12.13
N GLY A 131 -21.39 12.76 -12.19
CA GLY A 131 -22.39 13.50 -12.98
C GLY A 131 -22.65 12.95 -14.39
N SER A 132 -22.31 11.69 -14.65
CA SER A 132 -22.79 10.95 -15.82
C SER A 132 -24.23 10.44 -15.63
N GLU A 133 -24.77 9.67 -16.57
CA GLU A 133 -26.08 9.01 -16.39
C GLU A 133 -26.09 8.05 -15.19
N GLU A 134 -24.91 7.55 -14.83
CA GLU A 134 -24.67 6.74 -13.64
C GLU A 134 -24.57 7.63 -12.39
N VAL A 135 -25.42 7.34 -11.41
CA VAL A 135 -25.44 8.06 -10.14
C VAL A 135 -24.53 7.34 -9.15
N VAL A 136 -23.51 8.05 -8.66
CA VAL A 136 -22.58 7.54 -7.62
C VAL A 136 -22.82 8.29 -6.30
N GLU A 137 -23.15 7.55 -5.24
CA GLU A 137 -23.32 8.07 -3.89
C GLU A 137 -22.22 7.51 -2.98
N ASN A 138 -21.36 8.37 -2.45
CA ASN A 138 -20.28 7.98 -1.54
C ASN A 138 -20.64 8.34 -0.10
N GLY A 139 -20.30 7.45 0.83
CA GLY A 139 -20.45 7.68 2.25
C GLY A 139 -19.41 6.93 3.07
N HIS A 140 -19.32 7.27 4.35
CA HIS A 140 -18.46 6.58 5.29
C HIS A 140 -19.00 6.74 6.72
N PHE A 141 -18.56 5.87 7.62
CA PHE A 141 -18.76 6.03 9.05
C PHE A 141 -17.51 5.61 9.81
N VAL A 142 -17.44 6.01 11.09
CA VAL A 142 -16.35 5.67 12.00
C VAL A 142 -16.91 4.78 13.10
N ASP A 143 -16.25 3.66 13.38
CA ASP A 143 -16.65 2.75 14.45
C ASP A 143 -16.12 3.17 15.84
N ALA A 144 -16.43 2.36 16.86
CA ALA A 144 -16.02 2.61 18.23
C ALA A 144 -14.48 2.60 18.42
N GLU A 145 -13.74 1.96 17.52
CA GLU A 145 -12.26 1.89 17.53
C GLU A 145 -11.61 3.01 16.72
N THR A 146 -12.38 3.99 16.24
CA THR A 146 -11.93 5.10 15.38
C THR A 146 -11.44 4.66 14.00
N LEU A 147 -11.93 3.52 13.50
CA LEU A 147 -11.64 3.00 12.17
C LEU A 147 -12.74 3.39 11.19
N TRP A 148 -12.34 3.66 9.94
CA TRP A 148 -13.22 4.11 8.88
C TRP A 148 -13.77 2.94 8.09
N HIS A 149 -15.07 3.03 7.80
CA HIS A 149 -15.81 2.14 6.91
C HIS A 149 -16.36 2.98 5.76
N ALA A 150 -15.83 2.78 4.57
CA ALA A 150 -16.25 3.46 3.35
C ALA A 150 -17.32 2.63 2.62
N HIS A 151 -18.30 3.30 2.04
CA HIS A 151 -19.27 2.68 1.15
C HIS A 151 -19.58 3.58 -0.04
N SER A 152 -19.87 2.96 -1.18
CA SER A 152 -20.24 3.66 -2.40
C SER A 152 -21.34 2.90 -3.11
N ARG A 153 -22.37 3.61 -3.57
CA ARG A 153 -23.44 3.05 -4.40
C ARG A 153 -23.32 3.58 -5.81
N VAL A 154 -23.46 2.69 -6.80
CA VAL A 154 -23.61 3.08 -8.21
C VAL A 154 -24.97 2.60 -8.72
N SER A 155 -25.69 3.48 -9.41
CA SER A 155 -26.97 3.16 -10.02
C SER A 155 -27.03 3.63 -11.47
N PHE A 156 -27.44 2.74 -12.37
CA PHE A 156 -27.55 3.01 -13.81
C PHE A 156 -28.54 2.07 -14.49
N VAL A 157 -28.88 2.35 -15.74
CA VAL A 157 -29.70 1.45 -16.57
C VAL A 157 -28.78 0.64 -17.47
N ALA A 158 -28.97 -0.68 -17.54
CA ALA A 158 -28.19 -1.55 -18.39
C ALA A 158 -28.42 -1.21 -19.88
N GLN A 159 -27.37 -0.79 -20.59
CA GLN A 159 -27.43 -0.42 -22.01
C GLN A 159 -26.66 -1.45 -22.85
N ALA A 160 -26.96 -1.54 -24.15
CA ALA A 160 -26.22 -2.41 -25.06
C ALA A 160 -24.70 -2.12 -25.07
N SER A 161 -24.32 -0.86 -24.87
CA SER A 161 -22.92 -0.40 -24.75
C SER A 161 -22.18 -0.94 -23.53
N HIS A 162 -22.90 -1.41 -22.50
CA HIS A 162 -22.33 -2.01 -21.29
C HIS A 162 -22.02 -3.51 -21.46
N PHE A 163 -22.53 -4.18 -22.50
CA PHE A 163 -22.29 -5.60 -22.72
C PHE A 163 -21.34 -5.82 -23.90
N TRP A 164 -20.07 -6.02 -23.60
CA TRP A 164 -19.08 -6.40 -24.61
C TRP A 164 -18.99 -7.91 -24.69
N HIS A 165 -19.14 -8.46 -25.89
CA HIS A 165 -19.24 -9.90 -26.10
C HIS A 165 -20.30 -10.59 -25.23
N GLY A 166 -21.38 -9.86 -24.88
CA GLY A 166 -22.47 -10.37 -24.06
C GLY A 166 -22.25 -10.30 -22.55
N THR A 167 -21.15 -9.70 -22.08
CA THR A 167 -20.86 -9.55 -20.65
C THR A 167 -20.56 -8.11 -20.27
N MET A 168 -21.03 -7.71 -19.09
CA MET A 168 -20.68 -6.45 -18.45
C MET A 168 -19.74 -6.75 -17.27
N GLU A 169 -18.64 -6.02 -17.19
CA GLU A 169 -17.72 -6.08 -16.07
C GLU A 169 -17.90 -4.86 -15.17
N VAL A 170 -17.95 -5.10 -13.87
CA VAL A 170 -18.05 -4.06 -12.86
C VAL A 170 -16.92 -4.23 -11.86
N ARG A 171 -16.19 -3.14 -11.62
CA ARG A 171 -15.08 -3.09 -10.67
C ARG A 171 -15.29 -1.98 -9.66
N CYS A 172 -15.07 -2.28 -8.39
CA CYS A 172 -14.97 -1.28 -7.33
C CYS A 172 -13.54 -1.29 -6.78
N ALA A 173 -12.86 -0.16 -6.86
CA ALA A 173 -11.52 0.00 -6.32
C ALA A 173 -11.53 0.96 -5.13
N SER A 174 -10.81 0.60 -4.08
CA SER A 174 -10.47 1.48 -2.97
C SER A 174 -9.14 2.17 -3.24
N HIS A 175 -9.02 3.41 -2.79
CA HIS A 175 -7.78 4.17 -2.82
C HIS A 175 -7.57 4.85 -1.47
N SER A 176 -6.45 4.56 -0.82
CA SER A 176 -6.04 5.20 0.42
C SER A 176 -4.56 5.56 0.37
N ALA A 177 -4.20 6.68 0.99
CA ALA A 177 -2.83 7.18 1.03
C ALA A 177 -2.39 7.33 2.49
N LEU A 178 -1.30 6.66 2.87
CA LEU A 178 -0.67 6.82 4.18
C LEU A 178 0.52 7.78 4.09
N PRO A 179 0.55 8.86 4.89
CA PRO A 179 1.73 9.68 4.97
C PRO A 179 2.84 8.95 5.73
N TYR A 180 4.04 8.96 5.17
CA TYR A 180 5.26 8.52 5.84
C TYR A 180 6.37 9.56 5.64
N PHE A 181 7.41 9.48 6.46
CA PHE A 181 8.50 10.44 6.45
C PHE A 181 9.80 9.71 6.11
N VAL A 182 10.58 10.32 5.23
CA VAL A 182 11.94 9.86 4.90
C VAL A 182 12.90 11.01 5.14
N SER A 183 14.09 10.70 5.65
CA SER A 183 15.10 11.70 5.93
C SER A 183 16.22 11.68 4.90
N SER A 184 16.92 12.81 4.80
CA SER A 184 18.28 12.84 4.29
C SER A 184 19.23 12.14 5.27
N GLU A 185 20.51 12.12 4.90
CA GLU A 185 21.60 11.95 5.83
C GLU A 185 21.47 12.95 7.01
N GLU A 186 21.83 12.51 8.21
CA GLU A 186 21.92 13.35 9.40
C GLU A 186 23.33 13.94 9.50
N LEU A 187 23.42 15.27 9.42
CA LEU A 187 24.63 16.01 9.69
C LEU A 187 24.73 16.27 11.18
N THR A 188 25.76 15.72 11.81
CA THR A 188 26.02 15.86 13.24
C THR A 188 27.30 16.66 13.45
N ILE A 189 27.19 17.77 14.17
CA ILE A 189 28.29 18.67 14.51
C ILE A 189 28.56 18.58 16.01
N ARG A 190 29.75 18.12 16.40
CA ARG A 190 30.18 17.96 17.80
C ARG A 190 31.39 18.82 18.12
N ASP A 191 31.67 18.92 19.42
CA ASP A 191 32.82 19.66 19.96
C ASP A 191 32.90 21.09 19.37
N TYR A 192 31.76 21.78 19.39
CA TYR A 192 31.59 23.14 18.89
C TYR A 192 32.04 23.36 17.43
N GLY A 193 31.98 22.31 16.61
CA GLY A 193 32.27 22.37 15.17
C GLY A 193 33.52 21.61 14.71
N ARG A 194 34.29 21.04 15.64
CA ARG A 194 35.52 20.28 15.34
C ARG A 194 35.30 18.93 14.71
N ILE A 195 34.17 18.30 15.01
CA ILE A 195 33.86 16.97 14.49
C ILE A 195 32.55 17.11 13.72
N VAL A 196 32.61 16.80 12.42
CA VAL A 196 31.44 16.72 11.56
C VAL A 196 31.30 15.28 11.10
N ASP A 197 30.14 14.70 11.37
CA ASP A 197 29.77 13.36 10.94
C ASP A 197 28.51 13.44 10.06
N VAL A 198 28.48 12.62 9.01
CA VAL A 198 27.32 12.48 8.13
C VAL A 198 26.96 11.01 8.13
N SER A 199 25.85 10.69 8.78
CA SER A 199 25.44 9.30 8.99
C SER A 199 23.92 9.16 8.84
N GLY A 200 23.45 7.93 8.72
CA GLY A 200 22.02 7.64 8.59
C GLY A 200 21.55 7.44 7.14
N PRO A 201 20.31 6.94 6.99
CA PRO A 201 19.90 6.24 5.79
C PRO A 201 19.51 7.21 4.68
N ARG A 202 19.73 6.77 3.43
CA ARG A 202 19.22 7.46 2.25
C ARG A 202 18.63 6.46 1.25
N ILE A 203 17.46 5.91 1.57
CA ILE A 203 16.61 5.17 0.64
C ILE A 203 15.41 6.07 0.32
N ASN A 204 15.29 6.52 -0.93
CA ASN A 204 14.20 7.40 -1.42
C ASN A 204 14.00 8.72 -0.64
N GLY A 205 15.00 9.16 0.14
CA GLY A 205 14.99 10.37 0.96
C GLY A 205 15.60 11.58 0.25
N PRO A 206 15.35 12.81 0.72
CA PRO A 206 15.90 14.03 0.10
C PRO A 206 17.42 14.14 0.28
N ARG A 207 18.07 14.98 -0.52
CA ARG A 207 19.54 15.09 -0.58
C ARG A 207 20.01 16.26 0.23
N LEU A 208 20.90 16.02 1.18
CA LEU A 208 21.61 17.07 1.89
C LEU A 208 22.83 17.51 1.08
N GLU A 209 22.93 18.80 0.79
CA GLU A 209 24.02 19.43 0.04
C GLU A 209 24.58 20.63 0.82
N GLY A 210 25.89 20.90 0.69
CA GLY A 210 26.54 22.06 1.32
C GLY A 210 27.17 21.82 2.69
N ALA A 211 27.19 20.56 3.17
CA ALA A 211 27.94 20.19 4.36
C ALA A 211 29.46 20.42 4.16
N ARG A 212 30.14 20.86 5.21
CA ARG A 212 31.61 21.07 5.25
C ARG A 212 32.22 20.11 6.27
N ASP A 213 33.51 19.80 6.10
CA ASP A 213 34.24 18.90 7.00
C ASP A 213 34.46 19.49 8.41
N TYR A 214 34.33 20.81 8.56
CA TYR A 214 34.56 21.53 9.80
C TYR A 214 33.74 22.81 9.86
N TYR A 215 33.33 23.18 11.08
CA TYR A 215 32.69 24.46 11.38
C TYR A 215 33.32 25.12 12.61
N SER A 216 33.25 26.44 12.69
CA SER A 216 33.52 27.19 13.93
C SER A 216 32.29 27.98 14.35
N LEU A 217 32.17 28.26 15.65
CA LEU A 217 31.21 29.25 16.14
C LEU A 217 31.34 30.57 15.35
N GLY A 218 30.20 31.16 14.99
CA GLY A 218 30.12 32.34 14.14
C GLY A 218 30.15 32.07 12.64
N ASN A 219 30.44 30.84 12.19
CA ASN A 219 30.26 30.44 10.80
C ASN A 219 28.79 30.49 10.40
N VAL A 220 28.53 30.73 9.11
CA VAL A 220 27.19 30.59 8.55
C VAL A 220 27.03 29.15 8.09
N ILE A 221 26.07 28.45 8.69
CA ILE A 221 25.58 27.17 8.18
C ILE A 221 24.68 27.49 7.00
N ASP A 222 24.96 26.88 5.86
CA ASP A 222 24.26 27.14 4.61
C ASP A 222 24.08 25.81 3.87
N LEU A 223 22.99 25.12 4.18
CA LEU A 223 22.69 23.80 3.66
C LEU A 223 21.52 23.87 2.70
N SER A 224 21.56 23.06 1.66
CA SER A 224 20.46 22.89 0.72
C SER A 224 19.93 21.47 0.82
N CYS A 225 18.60 21.34 0.83
CA CYS A 225 17.92 20.07 0.80
C CYS A 225 17.13 19.96 -0.50
N ARG A 226 17.42 18.92 -1.29
CA ARG A 226 16.75 18.68 -2.57
C ARG A 226 15.84 17.46 -2.49
N ALA A 227 14.58 17.67 -2.84
CA ALA A 227 13.60 16.61 -3.04
C ALA A 227 13.94 15.77 -4.29
N ASP A 228 13.79 14.45 -4.22
CA ASP A 228 13.60 13.63 -5.42
C ASP A 228 12.21 13.93 -6.02
N ALA A 229 12.00 13.61 -7.30
CA ALA A 229 10.80 13.99 -8.07
C ALA A 229 9.45 13.56 -7.46
N THR A 230 9.45 12.66 -6.47
CA THR A 230 8.27 12.12 -5.77
C THR A 230 7.99 12.77 -4.40
N SER A 231 8.79 13.76 -3.98
CA SER A 231 8.64 14.42 -2.68
C SER A 231 7.69 15.62 -2.76
N HIS A 232 6.73 15.68 -1.84
CA HIS A 232 5.63 16.65 -1.88
C HIS A 232 5.74 17.74 -0.80
N GLU A 233 6.60 17.58 0.21
CA GLU A 233 6.82 18.57 1.27
C GLU A 233 8.17 18.31 1.97
N LEU A 234 9.04 19.32 2.02
CA LEU A 234 10.33 19.26 2.72
C LEU A 234 10.29 20.09 4.00
N LYS A 235 10.98 19.63 5.05
CA LYS A 235 11.18 20.35 6.30
C LYS A 235 12.59 20.14 6.85
N TRP A 236 13.18 21.18 7.43
CA TRP A 236 14.42 21.05 8.18
C TRP A 236 14.12 20.70 9.63
N HIS A 237 14.88 19.76 10.18
CA HIS A 237 14.89 19.45 11.60
C HIS A 237 16.24 19.81 12.20
N MET A 238 16.21 20.56 13.31
CA MET A 238 17.34 20.91 14.15
C MET A 238 17.13 20.28 15.53
N ASN A 239 18.07 19.42 15.95
CA ASN A 239 18.01 18.69 17.22
C ASN A 239 16.66 17.99 17.43
N ASP A 240 16.23 17.22 16.42
CA ASP A 240 14.99 16.44 16.40
C ASP A 240 13.68 17.23 16.44
N ARG A 241 13.73 18.56 16.30
CA ARG A 241 12.57 19.44 16.20
C ARG A 241 12.58 20.18 14.86
N GLU A 242 11.42 20.66 14.41
CA GLU A 242 11.39 21.53 13.23
C GLU A 242 12.28 22.76 13.45
N ALA A 243 13.11 23.07 12.45
CA ALA A 243 14.00 24.21 12.48
C ALA A 243 13.17 25.50 12.47
N PRO A 244 13.62 26.58 13.13
CA PRO A 244 12.94 27.86 13.09
C PRO A 244 12.73 28.37 11.65
N ASP A 245 11.53 28.86 11.34
CA ASP A 245 11.20 29.40 10.01
C ASP A 245 12.15 30.54 9.60
N SER A 246 12.69 31.28 10.56
CA SER A 246 13.69 32.35 10.31
C SER A 246 14.99 31.83 9.70
N TYR A 247 15.29 30.54 9.85
CA TYR A 247 16.47 29.90 9.28
C TYR A 247 16.18 29.22 7.94
N VAL A 248 14.92 29.11 7.56
CA VAL A 248 14.50 28.29 6.42
C VAL A 248 14.03 29.18 5.28
N SER A 249 14.48 28.88 4.06
CA SER A 249 14.01 29.56 2.85
C SER A 249 13.77 28.57 1.72
N THR A 250 12.68 28.76 0.98
CA THR A 250 12.31 27.92 -0.16
C THR A 250 12.77 28.57 -1.45
N THR A 251 13.47 27.81 -2.29
CA THR A 251 13.86 28.25 -3.63
C THR A 251 13.19 27.35 -4.66
N SER A 252 12.30 27.90 -5.49
CA SER A 252 11.66 27.16 -6.58
C SER A 252 12.37 27.43 -7.90
N ASN A 253 13.08 26.43 -8.42
CA ASN A 253 13.47 26.43 -9.82
C ASN A 253 12.23 26.02 -10.61
N GLY A 254 11.74 26.84 -11.54
CA GLY A 254 10.41 26.75 -12.19
C GLY A 254 10.04 25.44 -12.94
N HIS A 255 10.72 24.33 -12.69
CA HIS A 255 10.49 22.98 -13.22
C HIS A 255 10.19 21.91 -12.13
N GLY A 256 9.79 22.32 -10.92
CA GLY A 256 9.11 21.41 -9.98
C GLY A 256 9.95 20.72 -8.90
N ALA A 257 11.28 20.87 -8.88
CA ALA A 257 12.09 20.42 -7.75
C ALA A 257 12.22 21.53 -6.70
N ALA A 258 11.41 21.46 -5.64
CA ALA A 258 11.53 22.37 -4.50
C ALA A 258 12.86 22.11 -3.77
N THR A 259 13.70 23.15 -3.66
CA THR A 259 14.92 23.10 -2.84
C THR A 259 14.69 23.92 -1.58
N LEU A 260 14.88 23.29 -0.41
CA LEU A 260 14.72 23.92 0.90
C LEU A 260 16.10 24.24 1.49
N ARG A 261 16.36 25.51 1.74
CA ARG A 261 17.65 25.99 2.24
C ARG A 261 17.57 26.29 3.74
N LEU A 262 18.58 25.86 4.48
CA LEU A 262 18.78 26.17 5.90
C LEU A 262 19.98 27.11 6.04
N ASN A 263 19.74 28.33 6.52
CA ASN A 263 20.74 29.37 6.66
C ASN A 263 20.67 30.02 8.05
N PHE A 264 21.73 29.87 8.85
CA PHE A 264 21.83 30.54 10.15
C PHE A 264 23.28 30.67 10.60
N ARG A 265 23.52 31.55 11.58
CA ARG A 265 24.85 31.70 12.18
C ARG A 265 25.02 30.73 13.34
N LEU A 266 26.03 29.86 13.25
CA LEU A 266 26.35 28.88 14.28
C LEU A 266 26.73 29.59 15.59
N ALA A 267 26.15 29.13 16.70
CA ALA A 267 26.28 29.74 18.02
C ALA A 267 26.10 28.64 19.06
N GLU A 268 26.63 28.83 20.27
CA GLU A 268 26.61 27.82 21.34
C GLU A 268 25.20 27.35 21.70
N GLN A 269 24.22 28.26 21.64
CA GLN A 269 22.81 27.95 21.92
C GLN A 269 22.18 26.88 21.00
N HIS A 270 22.79 26.61 19.84
CA HIS A 270 22.29 25.59 18.91
C HIS A 270 22.71 24.18 19.31
N PHE A 271 23.67 24.03 20.22
CA PHE A 271 24.15 22.73 20.67
C PHE A 271 23.34 22.24 21.86
N ASN A 272 22.86 20.99 21.78
CA ASN A 272 22.28 20.27 22.90
C ASN A 272 23.31 19.27 23.43
N LYS A 273 23.74 19.45 24.68
CA LYS A 273 24.81 18.63 25.29
C LYS A 273 26.09 18.54 24.43
N GLY A 274 26.44 19.63 23.75
CA GLY A 274 27.65 19.72 22.92
C GLY A 274 27.51 19.17 21.49
N GLU A 275 26.28 18.83 21.07
CA GLU A 275 25.99 18.28 19.75
C GLU A 275 24.87 19.07 19.06
N LEU A 276 25.03 19.33 17.77
CA LEU A 276 24.02 19.89 16.89
C LEU A 276 23.72 18.88 15.80
N ARG A 277 22.45 18.48 15.67
CA ARG A 277 21.98 17.53 14.66
C ARG A 277 21.08 18.23 13.66
N LEU A 278 21.36 18.04 12.38
CA LEU A 278 20.62 18.63 11.29
C LEU A 278 20.22 17.53 10.30
N LYS A 279 18.93 17.45 9.97
CA LYS A 279 18.44 16.57 8.92
C LYS A 279 17.30 17.25 8.17
N CYS A 280 17.18 16.91 6.90
CA CYS A 280 16.02 17.29 6.12
C CYS A 280 15.06 16.11 6.05
N VAL A 281 13.78 16.37 6.25
CA VAL A 281 12.72 15.37 6.24
C VAL A 281 11.75 15.68 5.11
N SER A 282 11.43 14.68 4.31
CA SER A 282 10.39 14.72 3.29
C SER A 282 9.17 13.97 3.78
N ARG A 283 7.98 14.56 3.66
CA ARG A 283 6.72 13.84 3.77
C ARG A 283 6.36 13.24 2.41
N GLN A 284 6.13 11.94 2.38
CA GLN A 284 5.71 11.19 1.19
C GLN A 284 4.37 10.50 1.46
N LEU A 285 3.66 10.12 0.40
CA LEU A 285 2.41 9.37 0.47
C LEU A 285 2.65 7.97 -0.10
N ARG A 286 2.31 6.95 0.68
CA ARG A 286 2.26 5.57 0.23
C ARG A 286 0.82 5.25 -0.15
N GLU A 287 0.61 5.02 -1.44
CA GLU A 287 -0.71 4.68 -2.00
C GLU A 287 -1.00 3.19 -1.82
N PHE A 288 -2.24 2.87 -1.47
CA PHE A 288 -2.77 1.52 -1.36
C PHE A 288 -4.04 1.43 -2.19
N THR A 289 -4.15 0.37 -2.97
CA THR A 289 -5.32 0.10 -3.80
C THR A 289 -5.71 -1.37 -3.64
N ALA A 290 -6.99 -1.60 -3.41
CA ALA A 290 -7.61 -2.92 -3.39
C ALA A 290 -8.85 -2.89 -4.29
N ALA A 291 -9.20 -3.98 -4.95
CA ALA A 291 -10.30 -3.95 -5.93
C ALA A 291 -11.01 -5.29 -6.02
N SER A 292 -12.33 -5.21 -6.22
CA SER A 292 -13.14 -6.37 -6.58
C SER A 292 -13.74 -6.18 -7.96
N GLU A 293 -13.71 -7.25 -8.74
CA GLU A 293 -14.16 -7.32 -10.13
C GLU A 293 -15.23 -8.41 -10.26
N LEU A 294 -16.36 -8.09 -10.88
CA LEU A 294 -17.43 -9.03 -11.13
C LEU A 294 -17.92 -8.91 -12.58
N ARG A 295 -18.15 -10.05 -13.21
CA ARG A 295 -18.69 -10.14 -14.57
C ARG A 295 -20.10 -10.68 -14.54
N VAL A 296 -20.98 -10.07 -15.33
CA VAL A 296 -22.39 -10.48 -15.44
C VAL A 296 -22.80 -10.58 -16.91
N PRO A 297 -23.41 -11.70 -17.34
CA PRO A 297 -23.90 -11.85 -18.70
C PRO A 297 -25.21 -11.09 -18.94
N VAL A 298 -25.45 -10.77 -20.21
CA VAL A 298 -26.77 -10.34 -20.69
C VAL A 298 -27.71 -11.55 -20.76
N SER A 299 -28.98 -11.34 -20.40
CA SER A 299 -30.02 -12.36 -20.49
C SER A 299 -30.56 -12.46 -21.92
N ASP A 300 -30.25 -13.55 -22.62
CA ASP A 300 -30.81 -13.85 -23.94
C ASP A 300 -32.20 -14.48 -23.83
N LYS A 301 -33.24 -13.73 -24.21
CA LYS A 301 -34.59 -14.28 -24.42
C LYS A 301 -34.81 -14.66 -25.89
N ARG A 302 -34.00 -15.56 -26.45
CA ARG A 302 -34.37 -16.27 -27.68
C ARG A 302 -34.66 -17.74 -27.38
N HIS A 303 -35.96 -18.06 -27.39
CA HIS A 303 -36.58 -19.39 -27.39
C HIS A 303 -36.13 -20.41 -26.32
N SER A 304 -36.95 -20.51 -25.28
CA SER A 304 -37.08 -21.72 -24.47
C SER A 304 -37.74 -22.85 -25.29
N SER A 305 -36.95 -23.69 -25.95
CA SER A 305 -37.37 -25.02 -26.40
C SER A 305 -36.13 -25.88 -26.61
N GLY A 306 -35.63 -26.39 -25.50
CA GLY A 306 -34.51 -27.31 -25.48
C GLY A 306 -34.26 -27.65 -24.03
N LEU A 307 -34.57 -28.89 -23.66
CA LEU A 307 -34.16 -29.49 -22.40
C LEU A 307 -32.64 -29.28 -22.28
N GLN A 308 -32.22 -28.27 -21.53
CA GLN A 308 -30.82 -28.12 -21.20
C GLN A 308 -30.53 -29.19 -20.15
N VAL A 309 -30.00 -30.30 -20.62
CA VAL A 309 -29.30 -31.25 -19.77
C VAL A 309 -28.26 -30.42 -19.02
N TYR A 310 -28.48 -30.24 -17.72
CA TYR A 310 -27.46 -29.71 -16.83
C TYR A 310 -26.31 -30.71 -16.82
N PHE A 311 -25.41 -30.57 -17.79
CA PHE A 311 -24.08 -31.09 -17.64
C PHE A 311 -23.42 -30.18 -16.61
N ALA A 312 -23.49 -30.60 -15.34
CA ALA A 312 -22.55 -30.16 -14.33
C ALA A 312 -21.16 -30.62 -14.78
N ARG A 313 -20.58 -29.88 -15.73
CA ARG A 313 -19.20 -30.06 -16.12
C ARG A 313 -18.38 -29.39 -15.04
N ALA A 314 -18.00 -30.18 -14.04
CA ALA A 314 -16.89 -29.85 -13.16
C ALA A 314 -15.62 -29.87 -14.02
N ASN A 315 -15.39 -28.79 -14.78
CA ASN A 315 -14.10 -28.49 -15.37
C ASN A 315 -13.54 -27.29 -14.58
N GLY A 316 -12.87 -27.62 -13.49
CA GLY A 316 -11.88 -26.75 -12.90
C GLY A 316 -10.67 -26.67 -13.84
N SER A 317 -10.40 -25.45 -14.30
CA SER A 317 -9.13 -24.94 -14.83
C SER A 317 -9.24 -23.43 -14.63
N ILE A 318 -8.83 -22.85 -13.50
CA ILE A 318 -7.44 -22.55 -13.11
C ILE A 318 -6.62 -22.10 -14.31
N GLN A 319 -6.61 -20.79 -14.56
CA GLN A 319 -5.41 -19.94 -14.58
C GLN A 319 -5.84 -18.54 -14.08
N ASN A 320 -5.57 -18.27 -12.80
CA ASN A 320 -4.67 -17.22 -12.27
C ASN A 320 -5.35 -15.83 -12.17
N GLU A 321 -5.47 -15.16 -11.01
CA GLU A 321 -4.62 -15.17 -9.80
C GLU A 321 -5.39 -15.10 -8.47
N ASP A 322 -4.74 -15.64 -7.44
CA ASP A 322 -4.85 -15.39 -6.00
C ASP A 322 -5.99 -15.97 -5.13
N PHE A 323 -5.70 -17.20 -4.67
CA PHE A 323 -5.86 -17.70 -3.29
C PHE A 323 -7.27 -17.92 -2.71
N ARG A 324 -7.79 -19.16 -2.88
CA ARG A 324 -7.84 -20.27 -1.89
C ARG A 324 -8.96 -21.28 -2.24
N TRP A 325 -8.71 -22.59 -2.10
CA TRP A 325 -9.76 -23.60 -1.95
C TRP A 325 -9.44 -24.56 -0.80
N VAL A 326 -10.45 -24.82 0.04
CA VAL A 326 -10.56 -25.94 0.97
C VAL A 326 -11.71 -26.82 0.44
N ALA A 327 -11.47 -28.10 0.15
CA ALA A 327 -12.37 -29.23 0.44
C ALA A 327 -11.83 -30.59 -0.06
N LEU A 328 -11.26 -31.32 0.90
CA LEU A 328 -11.48 -32.74 1.18
C LEU A 328 -11.06 -33.80 0.15
N LEU A 329 -9.82 -34.25 0.35
CA LEU A 329 -9.41 -35.65 0.44
C LEU A 329 -10.55 -36.61 0.85
N PHE A 330 -10.85 -37.60 0.00
CA PHE A 330 -11.21 -38.94 0.46
C PHE A 330 -10.01 -39.87 0.22
N LEU A 331 -9.35 -40.18 1.34
CA LEU A 331 -8.60 -41.40 1.67
C LEU A 331 -7.63 -41.98 0.62
N VAL A 332 -6.34 -41.68 0.81
CA VAL A 332 -5.28 -42.68 0.59
C VAL A 332 -4.42 -42.77 1.84
N VAL A 333 -4.50 -43.90 2.53
CA VAL A 333 -3.43 -44.54 3.32
C VAL A 333 -3.73 -46.04 3.16
N LEU A 334 -2.86 -46.89 2.61
CA LEU A 334 -1.61 -47.34 3.21
C LEU A 334 -0.64 -47.95 2.19
N VAL A 335 0.63 -47.73 2.50
CA VAL A 335 1.85 -48.34 1.98
C VAL A 335 1.93 -49.84 2.30
N ALA A 336 2.63 -50.56 1.40
CA ALA A 336 3.36 -51.82 1.57
C ALA A 336 2.58 -53.11 1.90
N SER A 337 2.72 -54.12 1.03
CA SER A 337 3.69 -55.21 1.22
C SER A 337 3.54 -56.27 0.12
N THR A 338 4.69 -56.84 -0.27
CA THR A 338 4.99 -57.96 -1.19
C THR A 338 4.88 -57.71 -2.69
#